data_AF-A0A2N5WZX4-F1
#
_entry.id   AF-A0A2N5WZX4-F1
#
_cell.length_a   1.000
_cell.length_b   1.000
_cell.length_c   1.000
_cell.angle_alpha   90.00
_cell.angle_beta   90.00
_cell.angle_gamma   90.00
#
_symmetry.space_group_name_H-M   'P 1'
#
loop_
_entity.id
_entity.type
_entity.pdbx_description
1 polymer ?
#
loop_
_entity_poly.entity_id
_entity_poly.type
_entity_poly.pdbx_seq_one_letter_code
_entity_poly.pdbx_strand_id
1 'polypeptide(L)'
;MPALRRKLNYRNIVLHDEPSRETIGVATREGDYRYLPWLGFIELRLARRIPGARPVKLQAEAVSPTEGLSSDWRTLEAGEHVQGCLLGRGVFGVLNKGFPRIV
;
A
#
# COMPACT_ATOMS: atom_id res chain seq x y z
N MET A 1 -7.47 5.41 -11.08
CA MET A 1 -6.26 5.39 -10.22
C MET A 1 -6.43 4.30 -9.17
N PRO A 2 -5.39 3.57 -8.79
CA PRO A 2 -5.52 2.51 -7.79
C PRO A 2 -5.76 3.09 -6.39
N ALA A 3 -6.35 2.28 -5.50
CA ALA A 3 -6.59 2.66 -4.12
C ALA A 3 -6.39 1.48 -3.16
N LEU A 4 -5.94 1.77 -1.94
CA LEU A 4 -5.91 0.79 -0.84
C LEU A 4 -6.92 1.19 0.24
N ARG A 5 -7.53 0.20 0.88
CA ARG A 5 -8.33 0.41 2.08
C ARG A 5 -7.61 -0.20 3.26
N ARG A 6 -7.49 0.57 4.33
CA ARG A 6 -7.07 0.08 5.65
C ARG A 6 -8.19 0.34 6.67
N LYS A 7 -8.11 -0.39 7.78
CA LYS A 7 -9.02 -0.22 8.91
C LYS A 7 -8.25 0.25 10.14
N LEU A 8 -8.71 1.32 10.77
CA LEU A 8 -8.14 1.83 12.03
C LEU A 8 -9.30 2.16 12.97
N ASN A 9 -9.38 1.49 14.13
CA ASN A 9 -10.42 1.70 15.14
C ASN A 9 -11.85 1.76 14.54
N TYR A 10 -12.22 0.73 13.76
CA TYR A 10 -13.51 0.63 13.05
C TYR A 10 -13.74 1.65 11.93
N ARG A 11 -12.80 2.55 11.67
CA ARG A 11 -12.86 3.49 10.56
C ARG A 11 -12.16 2.91 9.33
N ASN A 12 -12.87 2.93 8.21
CA ASN A 12 -12.29 2.67 6.89
C ASN A 12 -11.56 3.92 6.40
N ILE A 13 -10.30 3.77 6.05
CA ILE A 13 -9.46 4.83 5.50
C ILE A 13 -9.00 4.38 4.13
N VAL A 14 -9.33 5.17 3.12
CA VAL A 14 -8.91 4.95 1.74
C VAL A 14 -7.63 5.73 1.49
N LEU A 15 -6.64 5.05 0.94
CA LEU A 15 -5.36 5.61 0.54
C LEU A 15 -5.34 5.71 -0.98
N HIS A 16 -5.21 6.94 -1.45
CA HIS A 16 -5.26 7.32 -2.85
C HIS A 16 -3.83 7.42 -3.42
N ASP A 17 -3.71 7.68 -4.72
CA ASP A 17 -2.41 7.83 -5.37
C ASP A 17 -1.64 9.09 -4.92
N GLU A 18 -2.36 10.09 -4.42
CA GLU A 18 -1.74 11.32 -3.94
C GLU A 18 -1.17 11.18 -2.53
N PRO A 19 -0.03 11.82 -2.22
CA PRO A 19 0.50 11.90 -0.87
C PRO A 19 -0.52 12.55 0.04
N SER A 20 -1.00 11.80 1.03
CA SER A 20 -1.96 12.28 2.01
C SER A 20 -1.30 12.35 3.39
N ARG A 21 -2.01 12.93 4.37
CA ARG A 21 -1.57 12.88 5.78
C ARG A 21 -1.84 11.51 6.43
N GLU A 22 -2.30 10.54 5.64
CA GLU A 22 -2.60 9.20 6.12
C GLU A 22 -1.34 8.36 6.26
N THR A 23 -1.47 7.32 7.06
CA THR A 23 -0.42 6.33 7.28
C THR A 23 -0.91 4.96 6.88
N ILE A 24 0.02 4.04 6.63
CA ILE A 24 -0.30 2.62 6.47
C ILE A 24 0.60 1.78 7.36
N GLY A 25 0.06 0.69 7.88
CA GLY A 25 0.83 -0.28 8.64
C GLY A 25 1.83 -0.99 7.73
N VAL A 26 3.07 -1.07 8.16
CA VAL A 26 4.15 -1.79 7.48
C VAL A 26 4.62 -2.91 8.39
N ALA A 27 4.58 -4.14 7.89
CA ALA A 27 4.97 -5.31 8.67
C ALA A 27 6.46 -5.25 9.03
N THR A 28 6.76 -5.45 10.30
CA THR A 28 8.12 -5.61 10.81
C THR A 28 8.50 -7.10 10.81
N ARG A 29 9.78 -7.39 11.02
CA ARG A 29 10.26 -8.79 11.14
C ARG A 29 9.73 -9.50 12.38
N GLU A 30 9.28 -8.74 13.38
CA GLU A 30 8.79 -9.24 14.66
C GLU A 30 7.30 -9.64 14.59
N GLY A 31 6.64 -9.42 13.45
CA GLY A 31 5.22 -9.73 13.24
C GLY A 31 4.28 -8.57 13.57
N ASP A 32 4.82 -7.47 14.09
CA ASP A 32 4.07 -6.23 14.37
C ASP A 32 3.96 -5.32 13.14
N TYR A 33 3.14 -4.28 13.28
CA TYR A 33 2.98 -3.24 12.26
C TYR A 33 3.47 -1.89 12.74
N ARG A 34 4.29 -1.24 11.93
CA ARG A 34 4.69 0.15 12.11
C ARG A 34 3.94 1.06 11.14
N TYR A 35 3.25 2.07 11.63
CA TYR A 35 2.56 3.03 10.78
C TYR A 35 3.54 4.06 10.21
N LEU A 36 3.62 4.13 8.89
CA LEU A 36 4.47 5.09 8.17
C LEU A 36 3.62 5.97 7.23
N PRO A 37 4.03 7.23 6.99
CA PRO A 37 3.40 8.12 6.01
C PRO A 37 3.21 7.44 4.64
N TRP A 38 1.99 7.54 4.12
CA TRP A 38 1.65 7.07 2.79
C TRP A 38 2.09 8.10 1.74
N LEU A 39 2.88 7.64 0.75
CA LEU A 39 3.44 8.49 -0.28
C LEU A 39 2.76 8.35 -1.65
N GLY A 40 1.74 7.50 -1.77
CA GLY A 40 1.09 7.18 -3.05
C GLY A 40 1.52 5.82 -3.60
N PHE A 41 1.34 5.63 -4.91
CA PHE A 41 1.79 4.42 -5.58
C PHE A 41 3.05 4.64 -6.42
N ILE A 42 3.78 3.54 -6.67
CA ILE A 42 4.95 3.52 -7.53
C ILE A 42 5.01 2.25 -8.38
N GLU A 43 5.36 2.37 -9.65
CA GLU A 43 5.60 1.22 -10.52
C GLU A 43 6.82 0.41 -10.07
N LEU A 44 6.69 -0.92 -10.07
CA LEU A 44 7.73 -1.86 -9.66
C LEU A 44 9.07 -1.59 -10.35
N ARG A 45 9.04 -1.25 -11.65
CA ARG A 45 10.23 -0.95 -12.44
C ARG A 45 10.95 0.30 -11.94
N LEU A 46 10.21 1.30 -11.48
CA LEU A 46 10.77 2.53 -10.91
C LEU A 46 11.29 2.29 -9.51
N ALA A 47 10.51 1.63 -8.65
CA ALA A 47 10.89 1.29 -7.27
C ALA A 47 12.23 0.54 -7.21
N ARG A 48 12.46 -0.41 -8.12
CA ARG A 48 13.72 -1.18 -8.21
C ARG A 48 14.95 -0.35 -8.56
N ARG A 49 14.77 0.84 -9.13
CA ARG A 49 15.87 1.73 -9.55
C ARG A 49 16.22 2.76 -8.48
N ILE A 50 15.41 2.91 -7.44
CA ILE A 50 15.64 3.91 -6.39
C ILE A 50 16.65 3.36 -5.38
N PRO A 51 17.82 4.00 -5.20
CA PRO A 51 18.79 3.59 -4.20
C PRO A 51 18.19 3.65 -2.79
N GLY A 52 18.40 2.59 -2.01
CA GLY A 52 17.91 2.51 -0.64
C GLY A 52 16.42 2.19 -0.48
N ALA A 53 15.67 2.03 -1.58
CA ALA A 53 14.31 1.52 -1.54
C ALA A 53 14.28 0.06 -1.04
N ARG A 54 13.38 -0.25 -0.10
CA ARG A 54 13.25 -1.60 0.47
C ARG A 54 11.83 -2.14 0.27
N PRO A 55 11.67 -3.38 -0.22
CA PRO A 55 10.36 -3.99 -0.29
C PRO A 55 9.85 -4.29 1.12
N VAL A 56 8.57 -4.01 1.36
CA VAL A 56 7.89 -4.25 2.64
C VAL A 56 6.48 -4.81 2.40
N LYS A 57 5.86 -5.40 3.42
CA LYS A 57 4.44 -5.80 3.37
C LYS A 57 3.58 -4.72 4.00
N LEU A 58 2.50 -4.34 3.33
CA LEU A 58 1.55 -3.34 3.80
C LEU A 58 0.31 -4.01 4.42
N GLN A 59 -0.15 -3.43 5.52
CA GLN A 59 -1.39 -3.79 6.19
C GLN A 59 -2.57 -3.09 5.50
N ALA A 60 -3.10 -3.72 4.47
CA ALA A 60 -4.33 -3.32 3.82
C ALA A 60 -5.41 -4.39 4.06
N GLU A 61 -6.67 -3.97 4.04
CA GLU A 61 -7.84 -4.86 4.12
C GLU A 61 -8.37 -5.16 2.71
N ALA A 62 -8.30 -4.19 1.80
CA ALA A 62 -8.75 -4.35 0.43
C ALA A 62 -7.94 -3.48 -0.53
N VAL A 63 -7.96 -3.87 -1.81
CA VAL A 63 -7.32 -3.15 -2.90
C VAL A 63 -8.34 -2.91 -4.01
N SER A 64 -8.20 -1.80 -4.72
CA SER A 64 -8.92 -1.56 -5.96
C SER A 64 -7.96 -1.10 -7.05
N PRO A 65 -8.03 -1.66 -8.28
CA PRO A 65 -7.25 -1.16 -9.41
C PRO A 65 -7.79 0.19 -9.93
N THR A 66 -9.04 0.51 -9.61
CA THR A 66 -9.71 1.74 -10.04
C THR A 66 -10.47 2.41 -8.90
N GLU A 67 -10.25 3.70 -8.71
CA GLU A 67 -10.98 4.55 -7.79
C GLU A 67 -12.33 5.01 -8.39
N GLY A 68 -13.32 5.28 -7.55
CA GLY A 68 -14.62 5.84 -7.92
C GLY A 68 -15.82 4.90 -7.65
N LEU A 69 -17.00 5.28 -8.15
CA LEU A 69 -18.26 4.53 -7.95
C LEU A 69 -18.24 3.11 -8.52
N SER A 70 -17.35 2.84 -9.49
CA SER A 70 -17.12 1.52 -10.09
C SER A 70 -15.88 0.82 -9.52
N SER A 71 -15.45 1.16 -8.30
CA SER A 71 -14.29 0.53 -7.67
C SER A 71 -14.56 -0.95 -7.41
N ASP A 72 -13.85 -1.81 -8.13
CA ASP A 72 -13.86 -3.25 -7.87
C ASP A 72 -12.90 -3.55 -6.70
N TRP A 73 -13.46 -3.47 -5.48
CA TRP A 73 -12.72 -3.73 -4.26
C TRP A 73 -12.53 -5.22 -4.05
N ARG A 74 -11.30 -5.68 -4.13
CA ARG A 74 -10.90 -7.02 -3.70
C ARG A 74 -10.43 -6.98 -2.25
N THR A 75 -11.14 -7.68 -1.37
CA THR A 75 -10.69 -7.94 0.00
C THR A 75 -9.46 -8.85 -0.02
N LEU A 76 -8.45 -8.53 0.79
CA LEU A 76 -7.26 -9.34 0.95
C LEU A 76 -7.53 -10.46 1.96
N GLU A 77 -7.16 -11.68 1.62
CA GLU A 77 -7.31 -12.83 2.51
C GLU A 77 -6.19 -12.89 3.57
N ALA A 78 -6.38 -13.74 4.58
CA ALA A 78 -5.36 -13.94 5.61
C ALA A 78 -4.04 -14.43 4.98
N GLY A 79 -2.97 -13.65 5.17
CA GLY A 79 -1.65 -13.93 4.60
C GLY A 79 -1.35 -13.15 3.32
N GLU A 80 -2.36 -12.64 2.62
CA GLU A 80 -2.17 -11.73 1.48
C GLU A 80 -1.81 -10.33 1.96
N HIS A 81 -0.78 -9.74 1.36
CA HIS A 81 -0.37 -8.38 1.65
C HIS A 81 -0.15 -7.61 0.36
N VAL A 82 -0.34 -6.29 0.42
CA VAL A 82 0.13 -5.44 -0.68
C VAL A 82 1.62 -5.24 -0.52
N GLN A 83 2.37 -5.39 -1.61
CA GLN A 83 3.78 -5.03 -1.62
C GLN A 83 3.92 -3.51 -1.53
N GLY A 84 4.67 -3.07 -0.53
CA GLY A 84 5.09 -1.70 -0.37
C GLY A 84 6.55 -1.49 -0.78
N CYS A 85 6.91 -0.22 -0.93
CA CYS A 85 8.27 0.24 -1.14
C CYS A 85 8.59 1.32 -0.09
N LEU A 86 9.39 0.95 0.91
CA LEU A 86 9.89 1.87 1.92
C LEU A 86 10.98 2.75 1.32
N LEU A 87 10.80 4.06 1.39
CA LEU A 87 11.77 5.06 0.94
C LEU A 87 11.90 6.18 1.96
N GLY A 88 13.09 6.33 2.55
CA GLY A 88 13.32 7.29 3.62
C GLY A 88 12.42 7.02 4.82
N ARG A 89 11.46 7.94 5.08
CA ARG A 89 10.52 7.85 6.20
C ARG A 89 9.09 7.49 5.80
N GLY A 90 8.81 7.34 4.51
CA GLY A 90 7.46 7.04 4.01
C GLY A 90 7.45 5.78 3.16
N VAL A 91 6.25 5.37 2.77
CA VAL A 91 6.04 4.12 2.04
C VAL A 91 5.09 4.34 0.87
N PHE A 92 5.45 3.74 -0.26
CA PHE A 92 4.60 3.66 -1.45
C PHE A 92 3.94 2.29 -1.55
N GLY A 93 2.75 2.22 -2.14
CA GLY A 93 2.20 0.98 -2.67
C GLY A 93 2.86 0.63 -4.00
N VAL A 94 3.24 -0.62 -4.20
CA VAL A 94 3.88 -1.05 -5.45
C VAL A 94 2.82 -1.50 -6.45
N LEU A 95 2.88 -0.92 -7.64
CA LEU A 95 2.12 -1.36 -8.80
C LEU A 95 2.96 -2.26 -9.69
N ASN A 96 2.32 -3.20 -10.37
CA ASN A 96 2.91 -3.97 -11.43
C ASN A 96 2.00 -3.87 -12.65
N LYS A 97 2.43 -3.11 -13.67
CA LYS A 97 1.64 -2.83 -14.88
C LYS A 97 0.31 -2.14 -14.54
N GLY A 98 0.33 -1.18 -13.61
CA GLY A 98 -0.85 -0.42 -13.18
C GLY A 98 -1.73 -1.09 -12.11
N PHE A 99 -1.45 -2.34 -11.73
CA PHE A 99 -2.23 -3.07 -10.72
C PHE A 99 -1.50 -3.17 -9.39
N PRO A 100 -2.17 -2.98 -8.24
CA PRO A 100 -1.57 -3.25 -6.92
C PRO A 100 -0.98 -4.65 -6.86
N ARG A 101 0.30 -4.74 -6.46
CA ARG A 101 0.98 -6.04 -6.35
C ARG A 101 0.67 -6.68 -5.01
N ILE A 102 0.03 -7.85 -5.04
CA ILE A 102 -0.25 -8.69 -3.87
C ILE A 102 0.88 -9.73 -3.72
N VAL A 103 1.30 -9.99 -2.48
CA VAL A 103 2.40 -10.89 -2.08
C VAL A 103 2.10 -11.66 -0.79
#